data_AF-A1ANA7-F1
#
_entry.id   AF-A1ANA7-F1
#
_cell.length_a   1.000
_cell.length_b   1.000
_cell.length_c   1.000
_cell.angle_alpha   90.00
_cell.angle_beta   90.00
_cell.angle_gamma   90.00
#
_symmetry.space_group_name_H-M   'P 1'
#
loop_
_entity.id
_entity.type
_entity.pdbx_description
1 polymer ?
#
loop_
_entity_poly.entity_id
_entity_poly.type
_entity_poly.pdbx_seq_one_letter_code
_entity_poly.pdbx_strand_id
1 'polypeptide(L)'
;MNKQKTGQKGDVTGKTIGELVASDYRAARVFEKYGIDFCCGGKIPLATACQERGIDPDLVSREIGEAASEPLERSQNYAAWGLPFLADYIINTHHAYLNENLSQISAYADKIAQVHGARHPEVIEIARIFDKIATDMVAHLREEEDVLFPAIKRIDAAVQAGREPDAGDRETVKTSLAQLDREHEEIGDAVHTIRDLSNNYGIPNDVCTTFMLTYRMLKEFEDDLHKHVHMENNILFPKAAQLSVESCSREEKAMGKTVAVDQNECISCGLCIESLPEVFRFADNGTSEAYDQGGASEDKIQSAINNCPVSCIHWKE
;
A
#
# COMPACT_ATOMS: atom_id res chain seq x y z
N MET A 1 27.49 13.97 -32.13
CA MET A 1 27.28 14.23 -30.68
C MET A 1 25.79 14.08 -30.40
N ASN A 2 25.39 12.88 -30.02
CA ASN A 2 23.99 12.53 -29.77
C ASN A 2 23.66 12.95 -28.33
N LYS A 3 22.84 13.99 -28.17
CA LYS A 3 22.29 14.34 -26.85
C LYS A 3 21.31 13.24 -26.47
N GLN A 4 21.71 12.38 -25.54
CA GLN A 4 20.79 11.47 -24.85
C GLN A 4 19.72 12.34 -24.17
N LYS A 5 18.47 12.15 -24.59
CA LYS A 5 17.29 12.65 -23.87
C LYS A 5 17.28 11.94 -22.52
N THR A 6 17.60 12.65 -21.46
CA THR A 6 17.28 12.25 -20.09
C THR A 6 15.76 12.10 -20.01
N GLY A 7 15.30 10.87 -19.80
CA GLY A 7 13.88 10.59 -19.58
C GLY A 7 13.39 11.40 -18.39
N GLN A 8 12.38 12.25 -18.61
CA GLN A 8 11.55 12.77 -17.54
C GLN A 8 10.89 11.58 -16.84
N LYS A 9 11.45 11.16 -15.71
CA LYS A 9 10.70 10.41 -14.69
C LYS A 9 9.70 11.39 -14.10
N GLY A 10 8.42 11.00 -14.07
CA GLY A 10 7.34 11.85 -13.60
C GLY A 10 7.62 12.39 -12.21
N ASP A 11 7.21 13.63 -11.95
CA ASP A 11 7.28 14.27 -10.65
C ASP A 11 6.52 13.41 -9.61
N VAL A 12 7.25 12.81 -8.68
CA VAL A 12 6.71 11.95 -7.62
C VAL A 12 6.51 12.71 -6.30
N THR A 13 6.86 13.99 -6.25
CA THR A 13 6.85 14.79 -5.01
C THR A 13 5.46 14.97 -4.40
N GLY A 14 4.42 14.90 -5.24
CA GLY A 14 3.01 14.96 -4.81
C GLY A 14 2.40 13.62 -4.40
N LYS A 15 3.08 12.49 -4.61
CA LYS A 15 2.62 11.18 -4.13
C LYS A 15 2.92 11.02 -2.64
N THR A 16 2.11 10.22 -1.95
CA THR A 16 2.39 9.91 -0.55
C THR A 16 3.56 8.95 -0.41
N ILE A 17 4.24 8.99 0.73
CA ILE A 17 5.35 8.07 1.03
C ILE A 17 4.89 6.60 0.90
N GLY A 18 3.73 6.29 1.47
CA GLY A 18 3.12 4.97 1.45
C GLY A 18 2.80 4.49 0.03
N GLU A 19 2.26 5.36 -0.82
CA GLU A 19 2.00 5.05 -2.24
C GLU A 19 3.30 4.73 -3.00
N LEU A 20 4.37 5.46 -2.72
CA LEU A 20 5.66 5.23 -3.37
C LEU A 20 6.22 3.86 -3.01
N VAL A 21 6.21 3.50 -1.73
CA VAL A 21 6.68 2.16 -1.28
C VAL A 21 5.74 1.04 -1.73
N ALA A 22 4.42 1.26 -1.71
CA ALA A 22 3.46 0.27 -2.17
C ALA A 22 3.63 -0.02 -3.67
N SER A 23 3.90 1.02 -4.47
CA SER A 23 4.17 0.88 -5.90
C SER A 23 5.51 0.22 -6.21
N ASP A 24 6.51 0.45 -5.35
CA ASP A 24 7.85 -0.09 -5.50
C ASP A 24 8.54 -0.17 -4.13
N TYR A 25 8.56 -1.38 -3.56
CA TYR A 25 9.09 -1.61 -2.22
C TYR A 25 10.57 -1.20 -2.07
N ARG A 26 11.34 -1.12 -3.17
CA ARG A 26 12.71 -0.63 -3.15
C ARG A 26 12.83 0.84 -2.72
N ALA A 27 11.73 1.60 -2.74
CA ALA A 27 11.69 2.95 -2.19
C ALA A 27 11.86 2.96 -0.65
N ALA A 28 11.48 1.88 0.06
CA ALA A 28 11.60 1.77 1.51
C ALA A 28 13.02 2.08 2.01
N ARG A 29 14.04 1.47 1.39
CA ARG A 29 15.45 1.68 1.77
C ARG A 29 15.92 3.13 1.59
N VAL A 30 15.30 3.87 0.66
CA VAL A 30 15.60 5.29 0.47
C VAL A 30 15.03 6.07 1.65
N PHE A 31 13.79 5.80 2.04
CA PHE A 31 13.18 6.44 3.20
C PHE A 31 13.89 6.10 4.52
N GLU A 32 14.28 4.84 4.72
CA GLU A 32 15.08 4.40 5.87
C GLU A 32 16.40 5.17 5.98
N LYS A 33 17.11 5.37 4.86
CA LYS A 33 18.36 6.16 4.81
C LYS A 33 18.17 7.60 5.31
N TYR A 34 17.00 8.19 5.05
CA TYR A 34 16.65 9.55 5.47
C TYR A 34 15.85 9.60 6.79
N GLY A 35 15.62 8.43 7.40
CA GLY A 35 14.78 8.26 8.59
C GLY A 35 13.31 8.64 8.37
N ILE A 36 12.85 8.72 7.12
CA ILE A 36 11.46 9.04 6.78
C ILE A 36 10.61 7.81 7.06
N ASP A 37 9.58 7.97 7.88
CA ASP A 37 8.62 6.90 8.18
C ASP A 37 7.69 6.66 6.98
N PHE A 38 7.65 5.41 6.51
CA PHE A 38 6.82 4.97 5.38
C PHE A 38 5.72 3.98 5.76
N CYS A 39 5.65 3.55 7.03
CA CYS A 39 4.62 2.62 7.49
C CYS A 39 3.42 3.39 8.06
N CYS A 40 3.57 4.03 9.23
CA CYS A 40 2.51 4.76 9.92
C CYS A 40 2.34 6.18 9.35
N GLY A 41 3.46 6.89 9.15
CA GLY A 41 3.50 8.20 8.51
C GLY A 41 3.29 8.20 6.99
N GLY A 42 2.97 7.05 6.38
CA GLY A 42 2.92 6.88 4.92
C GLY A 42 1.93 7.77 4.18
N LYS A 43 0.94 8.36 4.88
CA LYS A 43 -0.15 9.15 4.29
C LYS A 43 0.24 10.57 3.86
N ILE A 44 1.43 11.06 4.23
CA ILE A 44 1.88 12.42 3.86
C ILE A 44 2.60 12.44 2.50
N PRO A 45 2.51 13.53 1.72
CA PRO A 45 3.26 13.70 0.48
C PRO A 45 4.79 13.69 0.70
N LEU A 46 5.54 13.19 -0.29
CA LEU A 46 7.00 13.20 -0.27
C LEU A 46 7.59 14.59 0.00
N ALA A 47 7.05 15.62 -0.67
CA ALA A 47 7.49 16.99 -0.48
C ALA A 47 7.38 17.45 0.99
N THR A 48 6.25 17.14 1.64
CA THR A 48 5.99 17.49 3.04
C THR A 48 6.95 16.76 3.98
N ALA A 49 7.09 15.44 3.83
CA ALA A 49 8.00 14.63 4.63
C ALA A 49 9.46 15.11 4.55
N CYS A 50 9.89 15.50 3.34
CA CYS A 50 11.22 16.05 3.12
C CYS A 50 11.39 17.43 3.76
N GLN A 51 10.39 18.31 3.61
CA GLN A 51 10.42 19.66 4.15
C GLN A 51 10.53 19.67 5.68
N GLU A 52 9.76 18.82 6.37
CA GLU A 52 9.78 18.70 7.84
C GLU A 52 11.17 18.29 8.38
N ARG A 53 11.96 17.59 7.57
CA ARG A 53 13.32 17.13 7.92
C ARG A 53 14.44 17.97 7.33
N GLY A 54 14.11 19.03 6.58
CA GLY A 54 15.10 19.87 5.90
C GLY A 54 15.86 19.13 4.78
N ILE A 55 15.22 18.14 4.15
CA ILE A 55 15.77 17.34 3.05
C ILE A 55 15.26 17.89 1.71
N ASP A 56 16.09 17.88 0.69
CA ASP A 56 15.69 18.24 -0.68
C ASP A 56 14.81 17.14 -1.30
N PRO A 57 13.52 17.39 -1.60
CA PRO A 57 12.63 16.38 -2.17
C PRO A 57 13.07 15.92 -3.58
N ASP A 58 13.78 16.75 -4.35
CA ASP A 58 14.30 16.38 -5.66
C ASP A 58 15.45 15.37 -5.55
N LEU A 59 16.26 15.48 -4.49
CA LEU A 59 17.30 14.49 -4.17
C LEU A 59 16.66 13.13 -3.88
N VAL A 60 15.65 13.10 -3.01
CA VAL A 60 14.98 11.84 -2.63
C VAL A 60 14.26 11.22 -3.83
N SER A 61 13.56 12.03 -4.63
CA SER A 61 12.87 11.58 -5.85
C SER A 61 13.81 10.91 -6.85
N ARG A 62 15.02 11.45 -6.99
CA ARG A 62 16.07 10.87 -7.84
C ARG A 62 16.58 9.55 -7.29
N GLU A 63 16.85 9.44 -5.99
CA GLU A 63 17.29 8.18 -5.37
C GLU A 63 16.23 7.08 -5.46
N ILE A 64 14.94 7.42 -5.31
CA ILE A 64 13.83 6.49 -5.59
C ILE A 64 13.88 6.03 -7.04
N GLY A 65 14.08 6.97 -7.96
CA GLY A 65 14.25 6.65 -9.39
C GLY A 65 15.43 5.72 -9.66
N GLU A 66 16.57 5.93 -9.01
CA GLU A 66 17.74 5.05 -9.12
C GLU A 66 17.46 3.67 -8.55
N ALA A 67 16.81 3.58 -7.39
CA ALA A 67 16.43 2.32 -6.79
C ALA A 67 15.49 1.49 -7.68
N ALA A 68 14.57 2.14 -8.39
CA ALA A 68 13.67 1.48 -9.34
C ALA A 68 14.40 0.81 -10.53
N SER A 69 15.67 1.14 -10.77
CA SER A 69 16.48 0.56 -11.87
C SER A 69 17.16 -0.76 -11.53
N GLU A 70 17.20 -1.14 -10.25
CA GLU A 70 17.73 -2.45 -9.84
C GLU A 70 16.73 -3.58 -10.17
N PRO A 71 17.10 -4.86 -10.17
CA PRO A 71 16.12 -5.93 -10.28
C PRO A 71 15.21 -5.94 -9.04
N LEU A 72 13.89 -5.81 -9.22
CA LEU A 72 12.94 -6.06 -8.13
C LEU A 72 12.90 -7.57 -7.84
N GLU A 73 13.18 -7.96 -6.60
CA GLU A 73 12.97 -9.34 -6.20
C GLU A 73 11.49 -9.68 -6.26
N ARG A 74 11.13 -10.79 -6.91
CA ARG A 74 9.72 -11.20 -7.04
C ARG A 74 9.02 -11.38 -5.68
N SER A 75 9.79 -11.72 -4.65
CA SER A 75 9.38 -11.85 -3.24
C SER A 75 8.95 -10.53 -2.60
N GLN A 76 9.21 -9.37 -3.22
CA GLN A 76 8.94 -8.04 -2.65
C GLN A 76 7.88 -7.25 -3.43
N ASN A 77 7.19 -7.87 -4.39
CA ASN A 77 6.09 -7.24 -5.13
C ASN A 77 4.74 -7.46 -4.42
N TYR A 78 4.64 -6.96 -3.19
CA TYR A 78 3.46 -7.13 -2.33
C TYR A 78 2.17 -6.59 -2.97
N ALA A 79 2.27 -5.49 -3.71
CA ALA A 79 1.12 -4.88 -4.40
C ALA A 79 0.50 -5.79 -5.47
N ALA A 80 1.23 -6.75 -6.02
CA ALA A 80 0.69 -7.71 -6.99
C ALA A 80 -0.02 -8.91 -6.34
N TRP A 81 0.07 -9.08 -5.02
CA TRP A 81 -0.52 -10.22 -4.34
C TRP A 81 -2.03 -10.04 -4.11
N GLY A 82 -2.75 -11.15 -4.21
CA GLY A 82 -4.16 -11.22 -3.83
C GLY A 82 -4.32 -11.10 -2.31
N LEU A 83 -5.42 -10.50 -1.86
CA LEU A 83 -5.66 -10.24 -0.44
C LEU A 83 -5.60 -11.50 0.45
N PRO A 84 -6.16 -12.66 0.03
CA PRO A 84 -6.06 -13.87 0.85
C PRO A 84 -4.62 -14.30 1.10
N PHE A 85 -3.79 -14.26 0.05
CA PHE A 85 -2.38 -14.64 0.14
C PHE A 85 -1.57 -13.62 0.95
N LEU A 86 -1.82 -12.32 0.77
CA LEU A 86 -1.13 -11.28 1.53
C LEU A 86 -1.45 -11.39 3.03
N ALA A 87 -2.71 -11.61 3.39
CA ALA A 87 -3.10 -11.83 4.79
C ALA A 87 -2.44 -13.09 5.38
N ASP A 88 -2.43 -14.21 4.63
CA ASP A 88 -1.72 -15.42 5.08
C ASP A 88 -0.22 -15.18 5.22
N TYR A 89 0.39 -14.43 4.31
CA TYR A 89 1.81 -14.11 4.39
C TYR A 89 2.14 -13.28 5.63
N ILE A 90 1.33 -12.28 5.95
CA ILE A 90 1.47 -11.44 7.14
C ILE A 90 1.44 -12.31 8.41
N ILE A 91 0.43 -13.18 8.55
CA ILE A 91 0.32 -14.10 9.69
C ILE A 91 1.56 -14.99 9.79
N ASN A 92 1.91 -15.67 8.70
CA ASN A 92 2.94 -16.71 8.74
C ASN A 92 4.37 -16.17 8.77
N THR A 93 4.56 -14.86 8.58
CA THR A 93 5.88 -14.21 8.59
C THR A 93 6.01 -13.29 9.79
N HIS A 94 5.18 -12.25 9.85
CA HIS A 94 5.30 -11.18 10.83
C HIS A 94 4.63 -11.54 12.15
N HIS A 95 3.40 -12.05 12.14
CA HIS A 95 2.73 -12.42 13.39
C HIS A 95 3.43 -13.61 14.06
N ALA A 96 3.91 -14.58 13.25
CA ALA A 96 4.74 -15.67 13.74
C ALA A 96 6.01 -15.15 14.44
N TYR A 97 6.74 -14.22 13.81
CA TYR A 97 7.91 -13.57 14.42
C TYR A 97 7.56 -12.86 15.73
N LEU A 98 6.50 -12.06 15.75
CA LEU A 98 6.04 -11.33 16.93
C LEU A 98 5.70 -12.29 18.09
N ASN A 99 4.92 -13.34 17.82
CA ASN A 99 4.55 -14.35 18.80
C ASN A 99 5.76 -15.09 19.40
N GLU A 100 6.80 -15.34 18.58
CA GLU A 100 8.02 -16.01 19.03
C GLU A 100 8.93 -15.08 19.85
N ASN A 101 8.97 -13.78 19.55
CA ASN A 101 10.04 -12.89 20.04
C ASN A 101 9.59 -11.89 21.12
N LEU A 102 8.34 -11.41 21.13
CA LEU A 102 7.88 -10.33 22.01
C LEU A 102 8.19 -10.59 23.50
N SER A 103 7.85 -11.79 23.98
CA SER A 103 8.06 -12.16 25.39
C SER A 103 9.54 -12.17 25.78
N GLN A 104 10.41 -12.63 24.88
CA GLN A 104 11.85 -12.67 25.12
C GLN A 104 12.46 -11.28 25.11
N ILE A 105 12.06 -10.43 24.15
CA ILE A 105 12.55 -9.05 24.05
C ILE A 105 12.14 -8.27 25.30
N SER A 106 10.87 -8.38 25.74
CA SER A 106 10.40 -7.74 26.97
C SER A 106 11.20 -8.19 28.20
N ALA A 107 11.38 -9.50 28.39
CA ALA A 107 12.17 -10.03 29.50
C ALA A 107 13.63 -9.55 29.49
N TYR A 108 14.23 -9.38 28.30
CA TYR A 108 15.59 -8.86 28.17
C TYR A 108 15.65 -7.35 28.43
N ALA A 109 14.68 -6.57 27.95
CA ALA A 109 14.57 -5.15 28.22
C ALA A 109 14.46 -4.89 29.73
N ASP A 110 13.59 -5.62 30.42
CA ASP A 110 13.47 -5.59 31.88
C ASP A 110 14.79 -5.95 32.58
N LYS A 111 15.47 -6.98 32.08
CA LYS A 111 16.71 -7.42 32.68
C LYS A 111 17.80 -6.35 32.61
N ILE A 112 17.92 -5.67 31.47
CA ILE A 112 18.92 -4.61 31.30
C ILE A 112 18.52 -3.36 32.08
N ALA A 113 17.23 -3.04 32.19
CA ALA A 113 16.73 -1.96 33.04
C ALA A 113 17.14 -2.18 34.51
N GLN A 114 16.98 -3.39 35.03
CA GLN A 114 17.34 -3.74 36.41
C GLN A 114 18.85 -3.68 36.68
N VAL A 115 19.68 -4.13 35.73
CA VAL A 115 21.14 -4.26 35.94
C VAL A 115 21.88 -2.97 35.57
N HIS A 116 21.48 -2.33 34.48
CA HIS A 116 22.18 -1.17 33.90
C HIS A 116 21.47 0.16 34.14
N GLY A 117 20.21 0.18 34.59
CA GLY A 117 19.40 1.40 34.72
C GLY A 117 20.00 2.53 35.57
N ALA A 118 20.89 2.23 36.51
CA ALA A 118 21.59 3.26 37.28
C ALA A 118 22.62 4.06 36.46
N ARG A 119 23.26 3.41 35.46
CA ARG A 119 24.23 4.04 34.55
C ARG A 119 23.62 4.39 33.19
N HIS A 120 22.59 3.66 32.80
CA HIS A 120 21.85 3.76 31.54
C HIS A 120 20.37 3.97 31.84
N PRO A 121 19.97 5.14 32.38
CA PRO A 121 18.58 5.38 32.76
C PRO A 121 17.58 5.24 31.60
N GLU A 122 18.02 5.44 30.36
CA GLU A 122 17.22 5.27 29.15
C GLU A 122 16.61 3.86 29.03
N VAL A 123 17.30 2.82 29.51
CA VAL A 123 16.80 1.45 29.37
C VAL A 123 15.62 1.13 30.29
N ILE A 124 15.41 1.93 31.33
CA ILE A 124 14.23 1.81 32.20
C ILE A 124 12.99 2.21 31.41
N GLU A 125 13.08 3.31 30.67
CA GLU A 125 11.97 3.80 29.87
C GLU A 125 11.73 2.93 28.63
N ILE A 126 12.80 2.47 27.97
CA ILE A 126 12.70 1.50 26.87
C ILE A 126 11.97 0.23 27.33
N ALA A 127 12.31 -0.33 28.50
CA ALA A 127 11.64 -1.51 29.03
C ALA A 127 10.15 -1.26 29.27
N ARG A 128 9.80 -0.12 29.89
CA ARG A 128 8.40 0.27 30.13
C ARG A 128 7.60 0.39 28.83
N ILE A 129 8.17 1.04 27.81
CA ILE A 129 7.50 1.22 26.51
C ILE A 129 7.33 -0.14 25.83
N PHE A 130 8.38 -0.96 25.80
CA PHE A 130 8.34 -2.25 25.12
C PHE A 130 7.38 -3.24 25.80
N ASP A 131 7.28 -3.24 27.13
CA ASP A 131 6.31 -4.06 27.86
C ASP A 131 4.85 -3.70 27.49
N LYS A 132 4.56 -2.40 27.33
CA LYS A 132 3.26 -1.94 26.80
C LYS A 132 3.03 -2.47 25.39
N ILE A 133 4.01 -2.32 24.48
CA ILE A 133 3.90 -2.84 23.11
C ILE A 133 3.61 -4.34 23.13
N ALA A 134 4.39 -5.13 23.90
CA ALA A 134 4.23 -6.58 23.97
C ALA A 134 2.87 -7.00 24.52
N THR A 135 2.32 -6.23 25.48
CA THR A 135 0.98 -6.47 26.05
C THR A 135 -0.13 -6.16 25.04
N ASP A 136 -0.07 -4.99 24.41
CA ASP A 136 -1.11 -4.51 23.49
C ASP A 136 -1.16 -5.36 22.20
N MET A 137 0.01 -5.81 21.73
CA MET A 137 0.14 -6.58 20.48
C MET A 137 -0.64 -7.92 20.53
N VAL A 138 -0.80 -8.55 21.69
CA VAL A 138 -1.52 -9.85 21.78
C VAL A 138 -2.98 -9.73 21.38
N ALA A 139 -3.66 -8.66 21.82
CA ALA A 139 -5.06 -8.43 21.47
C ALA A 139 -5.19 -7.94 20.02
N HIS A 140 -4.28 -7.07 19.61
CA HIS A 140 -4.17 -6.54 18.26
C HIS A 140 -4.08 -7.65 17.19
N LEU A 141 -3.10 -8.56 17.31
CA LEU A 141 -2.92 -9.65 16.34
C LEU A 141 -4.12 -10.60 16.27
N ARG A 142 -4.84 -10.79 17.39
CA ARG A 142 -6.06 -11.62 17.41
C ARG A 142 -7.23 -10.94 16.69
N GLU A 143 -7.41 -9.64 16.87
CA GLU A 143 -8.41 -8.89 16.10
C GLU A 143 -8.15 -9.04 14.59
N GLU A 144 -6.88 -9.00 14.18
CA GLU A 144 -6.52 -9.22 12.79
C GLU A 144 -6.76 -10.66 12.32
N GLU A 145 -6.23 -11.64 13.05
CA GLU A 145 -6.25 -13.07 12.67
C GLU A 145 -7.65 -13.70 12.72
N ASP A 146 -8.44 -13.39 13.76
CA ASP A 146 -9.71 -14.04 14.03
C ASP A 146 -10.91 -13.26 13.47
N VAL A 147 -10.76 -11.95 13.24
CA VAL A 147 -11.88 -11.07 12.84
C VAL A 147 -11.63 -10.44 11.47
N LEU A 148 -10.63 -9.55 11.35
CA LEU A 148 -10.44 -8.74 10.15
C LEU A 148 -10.01 -9.55 8.92
N PHE A 149 -8.93 -10.32 9.00
CA PHE A 149 -8.41 -11.07 7.85
C PHE A 149 -9.42 -12.11 7.32
N PRO A 150 -10.15 -12.84 8.17
CA PRO A 150 -11.26 -13.68 7.71
C PRO A 150 -12.35 -12.90 6.98
N ALA A 151 -12.73 -11.71 7.46
CA ALA A 151 -13.70 -10.85 6.77
C ALA A 151 -13.18 -10.39 5.40
N ILE A 152 -11.92 -9.93 5.32
CA ILE A 152 -11.28 -9.53 4.05
C ILE A 152 -11.31 -10.70 3.04
N LYS A 153 -10.97 -11.91 3.47
CA LYS A 153 -10.99 -13.11 2.62
C LYS A 153 -12.41 -13.43 2.10
N ARG A 154 -13.44 -13.25 2.92
CA ARG A 154 -14.84 -13.45 2.51
C ARG A 154 -15.29 -12.39 1.51
N ILE A 155 -14.93 -11.12 1.71
CA ILE A 155 -15.20 -10.03 0.77
C ILE A 155 -14.53 -10.32 -0.58
N ASP A 156 -13.24 -10.64 -0.60
CA ASP A 156 -12.51 -10.97 -1.83
C ASP A 156 -13.18 -12.14 -2.57
N ALA A 157 -13.51 -13.23 -1.86
CA ALA A 157 -14.19 -14.37 -2.45
C ALA A 157 -15.58 -14.05 -3.02
N ALA A 158 -16.33 -13.13 -2.40
CA ALA A 158 -17.61 -12.66 -2.92
C ALA A 158 -17.42 -11.87 -4.23
N VAL A 159 -16.49 -10.92 -4.25
CA VAL A 159 -16.17 -10.10 -5.43
C VAL A 159 -15.67 -10.97 -6.58
N GLN A 160 -14.76 -11.92 -6.35
CA GLN A 160 -14.28 -12.84 -7.39
C GLN A 160 -15.40 -13.72 -7.96
N ALA A 161 -16.43 -13.99 -7.16
CA ALA A 161 -17.62 -14.72 -7.59
C ALA A 161 -18.70 -13.82 -8.23
N GLY A 162 -18.45 -12.52 -8.42
CA GLY A 162 -19.42 -11.56 -8.95
C GLY A 162 -20.62 -11.34 -8.03
N ARG A 163 -20.42 -11.48 -6.71
CA ARG A 163 -21.45 -11.30 -5.68
C ARG A 163 -21.14 -10.07 -4.83
N GLU A 164 -22.20 -9.45 -4.34
CA GLU A 164 -22.12 -8.43 -3.30
C GLU A 164 -21.47 -9.00 -2.03
N PRO A 165 -20.49 -8.30 -1.42
CA PRO A 165 -19.98 -8.65 -0.10
C PRO A 165 -21.07 -8.55 0.98
N ASP A 166 -20.97 -9.41 1.99
CA ASP A 166 -21.90 -9.39 3.14
C ASP A 166 -21.83 -8.07 3.90
N ALA A 167 -22.98 -7.55 4.34
CA ALA A 167 -23.05 -6.27 5.03
C ALA A 167 -22.32 -6.29 6.39
N GLY A 168 -22.34 -7.42 7.10
CA GLY A 168 -21.60 -7.62 8.34
C GLY A 168 -20.09 -7.65 8.12
N ASP A 169 -19.62 -8.32 7.07
CA ASP A 169 -18.21 -8.30 6.70
C ASP A 169 -17.73 -6.89 6.31
N ARG A 170 -18.53 -6.13 5.55
CA ARG A 170 -18.23 -4.74 5.20
C ARG A 170 -18.09 -3.83 6.43
N GLU A 171 -19.05 -3.93 7.36
CA GLU A 171 -19.01 -3.14 8.59
C GLU A 171 -17.82 -3.56 9.46
N THR A 172 -17.54 -4.87 9.56
CA THR A 172 -16.39 -5.40 10.30
C THR A 172 -15.07 -4.81 9.77
N VAL A 173 -14.84 -4.87 8.44
CA VAL A 173 -13.65 -4.26 7.83
C VAL A 173 -13.60 -2.77 8.16
N LYS A 174 -14.68 -2.04 7.95
CA LYS A 174 -14.72 -0.60 8.21
C LYS A 174 -14.39 -0.24 9.67
N THR A 175 -14.93 -0.96 10.65
CA THR A 175 -14.68 -0.70 12.07
C THR A 175 -13.27 -1.08 12.49
N SER A 176 -12.78 -2.26 12.09
CA SER A 176 -11.45 -2.74 12.46
C SER A 176 -10.37 -1.89 11.81
N LEU A 177 -10.51 -1.48 10.54
CA LEU A 177 -9.55 -0.58 9.89
C LEU A 177 -9.40 0.75 10.63
N ALA A 178 -10.51 1.36 11.06
CA ALA A 178 -10.45 2.61 11.81
C ALA A 178 -9.78 2.44 13.17
N GLN A 179 -9.91 1.28 13.81
CA GLN A 179 -9.25 0.97 15.09
C GLN A 179 -7.76 0.71 14.89
N LEU A 180 -7.40 -0.22 14.01
CA LEU A 180 -6.03 -0.66 13.77
C LEU A 180 -5.16 0.48 13.24
N ASP A 181 -5.69 1.38 12.41
CA ASP A 181 -4.97 2.58 11.97
C ASP A 181 -4.45 3.41 13.16
N ARG A 182 -5.24 3.57 14.22
CA ARG A 182 -4.82 4.31 15.42
C ARG A 182 -3.82 3.51 16.26
N GLU A 183 -4.05 2.22 16.42
CA GLU A 183 -3.14 1.35 17.17
C GLU A 183 -1.75 1.30 16.50
N HIS A 184 -1.69 1.24 15.17
CA HIS A 184 -0.45 1.32 14.41
C HIS A 184 0.27 2.66 14.59
N GLU A 185 -0.44 3.79 14.59
CA GLU A 185 0.16 5.10 14.88
C GLU A 185 0.77 5.12 16.30
N GLU A 186 0.03 4.64 17.32
CA GLU A 186 0.51 4.58 18.70
C GLU A 186 1.75 3.67 18.86
N ILE A 187 1.76 2.51 18.22
CA ILE A 187 2.91 1.59 18.24
C ILE A 187 4.09 2.20 17.50
N GLY A 188 3.87 2.84 16.34
CA GLY A 188 4.90 3.52 15.57
C GLY A 188 5.60 4.62 16.37
N ASP A 189 4.83 5.47 17.05
CA ASP A 189 5.37 6.52 17.93
C ASP A 189 6.16 5.96 19.11
N ALA A 190 5.68 4.86 19.70
CA ALA A 190 6.37 4.17 20.78
C ALA A 190 7.73 3.61 20.34
N VAL A 191 7.78 3.02 19.14
CA VAL A 191 9.01 2.47 18.58
C VAL A 191 9.99 3.56 18.17
N HIS A 192 9.53 4.67 17.59
CA HIS A 192 10.34 5.87 17.37
C HIS A 192 10.97 6.39 18.68
N THR A 193 10.19 6.42 19.76
CA THR A 193 10.69 6.83 21.08
C THR A 193 11.80 5.88 21.57
N ILE A 194 11.65 4.56 21.37
CA ILE A 194 12.71 3.59 21.71
C ILE A 194 13.97 3.83 20.87
N ARG A 195 13.84 4.09 19.57
CA ARG A 195 14.97 4.39 18.69
C ARG A 195 15.72 5.64 19.16
N ASP A 196 15.01 6.70 19.54
CA ASP A 196 15.59 7.94 20.03
C ASP A 196 16.32 7.74 21.37
N LEU A 197 15.66 7.08 22.34
CA LEU A 197 16.24 6.78 23.66
C LEU A 197 17.49 5.92 23.55
N SER A 198 17.51 4.97 22.61
CA SER A 198 18.63 4.06 22.37
C SER A 198 19.74 4.67 21.53
N ASN A 199 19.63 5.95 21.14
CA ASN A 199 20.54 6.63 20.20
C ASN A 199 20.75 5.78 18.93
N ASN A 200 19.64 5.43 18.28
CA ASN A 200 19.59 4.55 17.12
C ASN A 200 20.22 3.17 17.39
N TYR A 201 19.85 2.56 18.52
CA TYR A 201 20.39 1.28 19.00
C TYR A 201 21.91 1.24 19.12
N GLY A 202 22.52 2.39 19.46
CA GLY A 202 23.96 2.52 19.66
C GLY A 202 24.42 1.71 20.88
N ILE A 203 25.41 0.83 20.69
CA ILE A 203 25.94 -0.01 21.76
C ILE A 203 27.04 0.72 22.55
N PRO A 204 26.88 0.98 23.86
CA PRO A 204 27.92 1.57 24.68
C PRO A 204 29.06 0.58 24.96
N ASN A 205 30.25 1.09 25.30
CA ASN A 205 31.43 0.23 25.54
C ASN A 205 31.44 -0.45 26.93
N ASP A 206 30.56 -0.05 27.85
CA ASP A 206 30.53 -0.50 29.25
C ASP A 206 29.34 -1.40 29.60
N VAL A 207 28.71 -2.00 28.59
CA VAL A 207 27.53 -2.88 28.73
C VAL A 207 27.87 -4.35 28.53
N CYS A 208 27.00 -5.22 29.05
CA CYS A 208 27.15 -6.67 28.92
C CYS A 208 26.59 -7.20 27.59
N THR A 209 26.88 -8.47 27.28
CA THR A 209 26.37 -9.15 26.08
C THR A 209 24.85 -9.16 25.99
N THR A 210 24.14 -9.27 27.12
CA THR A 210 22.67 -9.21 27.14
C THR A 210 22.17 -7.87 26.63
N PHE A 211 22.75 -6.75 27.07
CA PHE A 211 22.41 -5.42 26.55
C PHE A 211 22.61 -5.33 25.04
N MET A 212 23.77 -5.78 24.55
CA MET A 212 24.06 -5.79 23.12
C MET A 212 23.03 -6.60 22.33
N LEU A 213 22.63 -7.75 22.86
CA LEU A 213 21.61 -8.59 22.24
C LEU A 213 20.23 -7.93 22.28
N THR A 214 19.81 -7.36 23.41
CA THR A 214 18.53 -6.65 23.54
C THR A 214 18.39 -5.55 22.49
N TYR A 215 19.41 -4.69 22.33
CA TYR A 215 19.35 -3.60 21.35
C TYR A 215 19.28 -4.10 19.91
N ARG A 216 19.97 -5.20 19.59
CA ARG A 216 19.85 -5.82 18.27
C ARG A 216 18.46 -6.38 18.03
N MET A 217 17.87 -7.06 19.02
CA MET A 217 16.52 -7.60 18.90
C MET A 217 15.46 -6.50 18.82
N LEU A 218 15.61 -5.40 19.56
CA LEU A 218 14.73 -4.24 19.44
C LEU A 218 14.80 -3.61 18.04
N LYS A 219 16.01 -3.53 17.47
CA LYS A 219 16.19 -3.06 16.09
C LYS A 219 15.55 -4.01 15.09
N GLU A 220 15.77 -5.32 15.24
CA GLU A 220 15.16 -6.33 14.37
C GLU A 220 13.63 -6.30 14.43
N PHE A 221 13.08 -6.14 15.64
CA PHE A 221 11.65 -5.95 15.85
C PHE A 221 11.11 -4.73 15.11
N GLU A 222 11.78 -3.58 15.24
CA GLU A 222 11.39 -2.37 14.52
C GLU A 222 11.49 -2.54 12.99
N ASP A 223 12.57 -3.15 12.51
CA ASP A 223 12.78 -3.43 11.09
C ASP A 223 11.69 -4.36 10.53
N ASP A 224 11.21 -5.33 11.31
CA ASP A 224 10.12 -6.23 10.91
C ASP A 224 8.76 -5.52 10.94
N LEU A 225 8.48 -4.79 12.03
CA LEU A 225 7.25 -4.04 12.24
C LEU A 225 7.00 -3.02 11.12
N HIS A 226 8.04 -2.33 10.66
CA HIS A 226 7.92 -1.40 9.53
C HIS A 226 7.39 -2.09 8.25
N LYS A 227 7.81 -3.32 7.99
CA LYS A 227 7.38 -4.08 6.80
C LYS A 227 5.97 -4.61 6.98
N HIS A 228 5.70 -5.17 8.15
CA HIS A 228 4.39 -5.66 8.58
C HIS A 228 3.33 -4.56 8.39
N VAL A 229 3.49 -3.45 9.11
CA VAL A 229 2.54 -2.34 9.09
C VAL A 229 2.46 -1.68 7.71
N HIS A 230 3.55 -1.66 6.93
CA HIS A 230 3.49 -1.18 5.55
C HIS A 230 2.55 -2.04 4.68
N MET A 231 2.67 -3.37 4.75
CA MET A 231 1.82 -4.26 3.98
C MET A 231 0.35 -4.14 4.38
N GLU A 232 0.06 -3.82 5.64
CA GLU A 232 -1.28 -3.55 6.11
C GLU A 232 -1.79 -2.18 5.65
N ASN A 233 -1.20 -1.12 6.17
CA ASN A 233 -1.70 0.25 6.02
C ASN A 233 -1.68 0.74 4.57
N ASN A 234 -0.71 0.29 3.77
CA ASN A 234 -0.50 0.83 2.43
C ASN A 234 -0.91 -0.14 1.31
N ILE A 235 -1.24 -1.39 1.63
CA ILE A 235 -1.59 -2.40 0.62
C ILE A 235 -2.87 -3.15 0.98
N LEU A 236 -2.88 -3.93 2.06
CA LEU A 236 -4.00 -4.79 2.42
C LEU A 236 -5.25 -3.97 2.77
N PHE A 237 -5.10 -2.99 3.66
CA PHE A 237 -6.22 -2.18 4.17
C PHE A 237 -6.85 -1.30 3.10
N PRO A 238 -6.09 -0.54 2.28
CA PRO A 238 -6.69 0.27 1.22
C PRO A 238 -7.42 -0.59 0.18
N LYS A 239 -6.87 -1.75 -0.20
CA LYS A 239 -7.55 -2.66 -1.13
C LYS A 239 -8.81 -3.28 -0.52
N ALA A 240 -8.76 -3.69 0.75
CA ALA A 240 -9.93 -4.22 1.46
C ALA A 240 -11.05 -3.18 1.57
N ALA A 241 -10.70 -1.92 1.86
CA ALA A 241 -11.64 -0.81 1.91
C ALA A 241 -12.28 -0.53 0.54
N GLN A 242 -11.52 -0.65 -0.56
CA GLN A 242 -12.06 -0.51 -1.91
C GLN A 242 -13.09 -1.61 -2.22
N LEU A 243 -12.74 -2.87 -1.94
CA LEU A 243 -13.64 -4.01 -2.18
C LEU A 243 -14.87 -4.01 -1.26
N SER A 244 -14.78 -3.41 -0.07
CA SER A 244 -15.91 -3.34 0.86
C SER A 244 -16.91 -2.23 0.52
N VAL A 245 -16.49 -1.20 -0.21
CA VAL A 245 -17.39 -0.12 -0.67
C VAL A 245 -17.89 -0.36 -2.09
N GLU A 246 -17.14 -1.12 -2.90
CA GLU A 246 -17.63 -1.64 -4.17
C GLU A 246 -18.83 -2.56 -3.91
N SER A 247 -20.02 -1.98 -4.06
CA SER A 247 -21.15 -2.73 -4.56
C SER A 247 -20.66 -3.42 -5.83
N CYS A 248 -21.06 -4.66 -6.07
CA CYS A 248 -20.96 -5.37 -7.34
C CYS A 248 -21.71 -4.58 -8.44
N SER A 249 -21.21 -3.40 -8.75
CA SER A 249 -21.56 -2.53 -9.85
C SER A 249 -20.52 -2.73 -10.94
N ARG A 250 -20.25 -3.98 -11.32
CA ARG A 250 -19.82 -4.22 -12.71
C ARG A 250 -20.94 -3.84 -13.68
N GLU A 251 -22.18 -3.72 -13.20
CA GLU A 251 -23.34 -3.24 -13.97
C GLU A 251 -23.73 -1.77 -13.68
N GLU A 252 -23.27 -1.16 -12.57
CA GLU A 252 -23.66 0.21 -12.15
C GLU A 252 -22.57 1.28 -12.30
N LYS A 253 -21.40 0.96 -12.88
CA LYS A 253 -20.54 1.99 -13.53
C LYS A 253 -21.13 2.48 -14.86
N ALA A 254 -22.31 2.01 -15.25
CA ALA A 254 -23.10 2.56 -16.34
C ALA A 254 -23.97 3.75 -15.88
N MET A 255 -23.31 4.83 -15.47
CA MET A 255 -23.92 6.15 -15.35
C MET A 255 -22.80 7.20 -15.56
N GLY A 256 -22.62 7.81 -16.73
CA GLY A 256 -23.33 7.70 -18.00
C GLY A 256 -22.45 8.31 -19.08
N LYS A 257 -21.83 7.47 -19.90
CA LYS A 257 -21.29 7.85 -21.19
C LYS A 257 -21.66 6.74 -22.17
N THR A 258 -22.63 7.03 -23.01
CA THR A 258 -22.96 6.14 -24.14
C THR A 258 -22.15 6.62 -25.34
N VAL A 259 -21.55 5.72 -26.11
CA VAL A 259 -20.91 6.10 -27.36
C VAL A 259 -21.97 6.19 -28.46
N ALA A 260 -21.94 7.28 -29.23
CA ALA A 260 -22.82 7.54 -30.35
C ALA A 260 -21.99 7.82 -31.61
N VAL A 261 -22.57 7.51 -32.77
CA VAL A 261 -22.02 7.85 -34.08
C VAL A 261 -22.99 8.83 -34.73
N ASP A 262 -22.51 10.01 -35.14
CA ASP A 262 -23.28 10.90 -35.99
C ASP A 262 -23.34 10.31 -37.41
N GLN A 263 -24.49 9.74 -37.74
CA GLN A 263 -24.73 9.10 -39.02
C GLN A 263 -24.76 10.08 -40.20
N ASN A 264 -24.91 11.39 -39.97
CA ASN A 264 -24.86 12.39 -41.05
C ASN A 264 -23.43 12.73 -41.47
N GLU A 265 -22.47 12.59 -40.56
CA GLU A 265 -21.04 12.87 -40.81
C GLU A 265 -20.24 11.58 -41.11
N CYS A 266 -20.81 10.42 -40.80
CA CYS A 266 -20.17 9.13 -41.04
C CYS A 266 -19.91 8.88 -42.54
N ILE A 267 -18.65 8.65 -42.91
CA ILE A 267 -18.23 8.33 -44.29
C ILE A 267 -18.16 6.82 -44.59
N SER A 268 -18.70 5.98 -43.71
CA SER A 268 -18.77 4.50 -43.88
C SER A 268 -17.41 3.81 -44.12
N CYS A 269 -16.32 4.32 -43.54
CA CYS A 269 -14.99 3.73 -43.72
C CYS A 269 -14.79 2.38 -42.99
N GLY A 270 -15.64 2.03 -42.02
CA GLY A 270 -15.61 0.74 -41.32
C GLY A 270 -14.53 0.55 -40.25
N LEU A 271 -13.60 1.51 -40.07
CA LEU A 271 -12.49 1.37 -39.12
C LEU A 271 -12.90 1.06 -37.68
N CYS A 272 -13.98 1.69 -37.19
CA CYS A 272 -14.49 1.42 -35.85
C CYS A 272 -15.00 -0.03 -35.69
N ILE A 273 -15.62 -0.58 -36.74
CA ILE A 273 -16.17 -1.94 -36.78
C ILE A 273 -15.03 -2.96 -36.89
N GLU A 274 -13.98 -2.67 -37.66
CA GLU A 274 -12.80 -3.55 -37.72
C GLU A 274 -12.05 -3.57 -36.37
N SER A 275 -11.98 -2.43 -35.69
CA SER A 275 -11.29 -2.30 -34.42
C SER A 275 -12.06 -2.88 -33.22
N LEU A 276 -13.38 -2.71 -33.22
CA LEU A 276 -14.30 -3.07 -32.13
C LEU A 276 -15.65 -3.54 -32.70
N PRO A 277 -15.68 -4.71 -33.36
CA PRO A 277 -16.90 -5.29 -33.91
C PRO A 277 -17.95 -5.62 -32.84
N GLU A 278 -17.53 -5.73 -31.58
CA GLU A 278 -18.41 -5.95 -30.43
C GLU A 278 -19.17 -4.69 -29.98
N VAL A 279 -18.77 -3.49 -30.42
CA VAL A 279 -19.44 -2.22 -30.06
C VAL A 279 -20.10 -1.58 -31.28
N PHE A 280 -19.44 -1.63 -32.45
CA PHE A 280 -19.89 -0.95 -33.66
C PHE A 280 -20.30 -1.94 -34.75
N ARG A 281 -21.32 -1.57 -35.52
CA ARG A 281 -21.73 -2.27 -36.74
C ARG A 281 -22.20 -1.30 -37.80
N PHE A 282 -22.45 -1.80 -39.01
CA PHE A 282 -23.17 -1.04 -40.02
C PHE A 282 -24.68 -1.11 -39.77
N ALA A 283 -25.33 0.05 -39.80
CA ALA A 283 -26.78 0.19 -39.83
C ALA A 283 -27.33 -0.08 -41.24
N ASP A 284 -28.65 -0.20 -41.35
CA ASP A 284 -29.34 -0.46 -42.64
C ASP A 284 -29.11 0.62 -43.69
N ASN A 285 -28.81 1.85 -43.26
CA ASN A 285 -28.49 2.97 -44.16
C ASN A 285 -27.01 2.97 -44.64
N GLY A 286 -26.22 1.98 -44.24
CA GLY A 286 -24.81 1.82 -44.61
C GLY A 286 -23.82 2.67 -43.79
N THR A 287 -24.28 3.44 -42.80
CA THR A 287 -23.42 4.18 -41.86
C THR A 287 -23.09 3.34 -40.63
N SER A 288 -22.05 3.72 -39.88
CA SER A 288 -21.72 3.03 -38.63
C SER A 288 -22.66 3.45 -37.49
N GLU A 289 -23.01 2.51 -36.63
CA GLU A 289 -23.74 2.75 -35.38
C GLU A 289 -23.09 1.99 -34.22
N ALA A 290 -23.21 2.54 -33.01
CA ALA A 290 -22.87 1.82 -31.79
C ALA A 290 -24.08 1.01 -31.32
N TYR A 291 -24.00 -0.32 -31.34
CA TYR A 291 -25.13 -1.21 -31.06
C TYR A 291 -25.05 -1.90 -29.70
N ASP A 292 -23.86 -1.99 -29.11
CA ASP A 292 -23.64 -2.56 -27.78
C ASP A 292 -22.67 -1.68 -26.99
N GLN A 293 -23.19 -0.97 -25.99
CA GLN A 293 -22.46 -0.03 -25.16
C GLN A 293 -21.55 -0.74 -24.14
N GLY A 294 -21.81 -2.02 -23.86
CA GLY A 294 -21.04 -2.84 -22.92
C GLY A 294 -20.03 -3.77 -23.59
N GLY A 295 -19.92 -3.73 -24.93
CA GLY A 295 -19.09 -4.65 -25.69
C GLY A 295 -17.59 -4.55 -25.37
N ALA A 296 -17.10 -3.36 -24.98
CA ALA A 296 -15.68 -3.13 -24.70
C ALA A 296 -15.47 -2.11 -23.55
N SER A 297 -14.24 -2.06 -23.01
CA SER A 297 -13.85 -1.06 -22.00
C SER A 297 -13.79 0.36 -22.58
N GLU A 298 -13.98 1.38 -21.73
CA GLU A 298 -13.93 2.80 -22.14
C GLU A 298 -12.63 3.16 -22.89
N ASP A 299 -11.47 2.66 -22.45
CA ASP A 299 -10.19 2.91 -23.12
C ASP A 299 -10.17 2.40 -24.58
N LYS A 300 -10.80 1.25 -24.82
CA LYS A 300 -10.92 0.70 -26.17
C LYS A 300 -11.85 1.55 -27.01
N ILE A 301 -13.03 1.89 -26.48
CA ILE A 301 -14.01 2.74 -27.18
C ILE A 301 -13.41 4.12 -27.47
N GLN A 302 -12.65 4.70 -26.53
CA GLN A 302 -11.94 5.96 -26.70
C GLN A 302 -10.87 5.88 -27.81
N SER A 303 -10.19 4.73 -27.94
CA SER A 303 -9.28 4.48 -29.06
C SER A 303 -10.02 4.48 -30.41
N ALA A 304 -11.19 3.84 -30.48
CA ALA A 304 -12.01 3.88 -31.71
C ALA A 304 -12.51 5.29 -32.05
N ILE A 305 -12.89 6.09 -31.04
CA ILE A 305 -13.23 7.51 -31.19
C ILE A 305 -12.06 8.29 -31.81
N ASN A 306 -10.86 8.15 -31.24
CA ASN A 306 -9.67 8.88 -31.67
C ASN A 306 -9.21 8.49 -33.08
N ASN A 307 -9.51 7.26 -33.51
CA ASN A 307 -9.15 6.75 -34.83
C ASN A 307 -10.22 7.00 -35.90
N CYS A 308 -11.35 7.63 -35.55
CA CYS A 308 -12.36 8.00 -36.55
C CYS A 308 -11.83 9.14 -37.44
N PRO A 309 -11.68 8.93 -38.76
CA PRO A 309 -11.05 9.91 -39.66
C PRO A 309 -11.88 11.19 -39.85
N VAL A 310 -13.18 11.13 -39.56
CA VAL A 310 -14.11 12.26 -39.64
C VAL A 310 -14.64 12.66 -38.26
N SER A 311 -14.10 12.08 -37.19
CA SER A 311 -14.45 12.40 -35.80
C SER A 311 -15.96 12.35 -35.49
N CYS A 312 -16.72 11.53 -36.20
CA CYS A 312 -18.17 11.41 -36.04
C CYS A 312 -18.59 10.50 -34.86
N ILE A 313 -17.64 9.92 -34.12
CA ILE A 313 -17.91 9.06 -32.95
C ILE A 313 -17.61 9.87 -31.69
N HIS A 314 -18.54 9.90 -30.73
CA HIS A 314 -18.39 10.69 -29.51
C HIS A 314 -19.08 10.03 -28.32
N TRP A 315 -18.63 10.39 -27.12
CA TRP A 315 -19.37 10.11 -25.90
C TRP A 315 -20.58 11.04 -25.79
N LYS A 316 -21.70 10.47 -25.40
CA LYS A 316 -22.97 11.12 -25.10
C LYS A 316 -23.26 10.96 -23.62
N GLU A 317 -23.31 12.11 -22.94
CA GLU A 317 -23.73 12.26 -21.54
C GLU A 317 -25.24 12.09 -21.39
#